data_AF-A0A023BSB7-F1
#
_entry.id   AF-A0A023BSB7-F1
#
_cell.length_a   1.000
_cell.length_b   1.000
_cell.length_c   1.000
_cell.angle_alpha   90.00
_cell.angle_beta   90.00
_cell.angle_gamma   90.00
#
_symmetry.space_group_name_H-M   'P 1'
#
loop_
_entity.id
_entity.type
_entity.pdbx_description
1 polymer ?
#
loop_
_entity_poly.entity_id
_entity_poly.type
_entity_poly.pdbx_seq_one_letter_code
_entity_poly.pdbx_strand_id
1 'polypeptide(L)'
;MKKIVLLLTISLLGTYYCISQELQANYIFNTNYKDKTTNISYKEGYKIKVINILPSPDGNEKNDTIIFTVNKFHTDTTGDPGYKLNRLLYEKDGIIINHSMSRKDFNTFTNQIYSYFRGVRAGFYTIPFKIRISDFDFEQNINFGMNIGFQFRFNKKIEDRWLYEPSIGIGLSSINLNNKNSDVTEERTASAFSTSFGLILHFDKNINLGIFSGLDFLGNNDKEVNWKYNKKLWLGIGINIGFSLSEGKGNGSDNVAPDTN
;
A
#
# COMPACT_ATOMS: atom_id res chain seq x y z
N MET A 1 -25.50 -10.92 2.09
CA MET A 1 -24.16 -11.45 1.74
C MET A 1 -23.80 -11.32 0.26
N LYS A 2 -24.68 -11.61 -0.71
CA LYS A 2 -24.35 -11.56 -2.16
C LYS A 2 -23.92 -10.17 -2.70
N LYS A 3 -24.46 -9.07 -2.15
CA LYS A 3 -24.15 -7.70 -2.62
C LYS A 3 -22.76 -7.19 -2.20
N ILE A 4 -22.21 -7.67 -1.07
CA ILE A 4 -20.88 -7.26 -0.56
C ILE A 4 -19.76 -7.94 -1.34
N VAL A 5 -19.94 -9.22 -1.69
CA VAL A 5 -19.00 -9.98 -2.53
C VAL A 5 -18.84 -9.32 -3.90
N LEU A 6 -19.96 -8.86 -4.50
CA LEU A 6 -19.96 -8.21 -5.80
C LEU A 6 -19.16 -6.90 -5.81
N LEU A 7 -19.29 -6.07 -4.77
CA LEU A 7 -18.54 -4.81 -4.62
C LEU A 7 -17.03 -5.04 -4.44
N LEU A 8 -16.64 -6.07 -3.69
CA LEU A 8 -15.24 -6.48 -3.53
C LEU A 8 -14.64 -6.99 -4.85
N THR A 9 -15.37 -7.80 -5.61
CA THR A 9 -14.89 -8.28 -6.92
C THR A 9 -14.77 -7.18 -7.97
N ILE A 10 -15.68 -6.19 -7.96
CA ILE A 10 -15.62 -5.07 -8.91
C ILE A 10 -14.45 -4.13 -8.58
N SER A 11 -14.12 -3.90 -7.29
CA SER A 11 -12.94 -3.12 -6.93
C SER A 11 -11.63 -3.85 -7.24
N LEU A 12 -11.57 -5.17 -7.03
CA LEU A 12 -10.43 -6.01 -7.38
C LEU A 12 -10.18 -6.09 -8.90
N LEU A 13 -11.22 -6.12 -9.73
CA LEU A 13 -11.09 -6.13 -11.19
C LEU A 13 -10.76 -4.77 -11.78
N GLY A 14 -11.37 -3.69 -11.27
CA GLY A 14 -11.07 -2.32 -11.71
C GLY A 14 -9.66 -1.88 -11.35
N THR A 15 -9.13 -2.33 -10.21
CA THR A 15 -7.74 -2.08 -9.83
C THR A 15 -6.77 -2.84 -10.72
N TYR A 16 -7.04 -4.10 -11.11
CA TYR A 16 -6.14 -4.90 -11.95
C TYR A 16 -5.79 -4.23 -13.29
N TYR A 17 -6.78 -3.65 -13.98
CA TYR A 17 -6.56 -2.98 -15.27
C TYR A 17 -5.76 -1.68 -15.14
N CYS A 18 -6.04 -0.88 -14.11
CA CYS A 18 -5.32 0.38 -13.86
C CYS A 18 -3.88 0.15 -13.35
N ILE A 19 -3.68 -0.90 -12.55
CA ILE A 19 -2.37 -1.33 -12.02
C ILE A 19 -1.40 -1.70 -13.15
N SER A 20 -1.85 -2.36 -14.21
CA SER A 20 -0.97 -2.83 -15.31
C SER A 20 -0.24 -1.71 -16.07
N GLN A 21 -0.85 -0.52 -16.19
CA GLN A 21 -0.23 0.63 -16.87
C GLN A 21 0.57 1.54 -15.92
N GLU A 22 0.25 1.55 -14.62
CA GLU A 22 1.02 2.29 -13.61
C GLU A 22 2.32 1.60 -13.20
N LEU A 23 2.36 0.26 -13.26
CA LEU A 23 3.46 -0.58 -12.77
C LEU A 23 4.84 -0.33 -13.40
N GLN A 24 4.94 0.45 -14.49
CA GLN A 24 6.21 0.61 -15.21
C GLN A 24 6.86 1.99 -15.11
N ALA A 25 6.16 3.04 -14.69
CA ALA A 25 6.74 4.39 -14.62
C ALA A 25 7.04 4.79 -13.18
N ASN A 26 8.30 5.13 -12.91
CA ASN A 26 8.79 5.45 -11.57
C ASN A 26 9.01 6.97 -11.37
N TYR A 27 8.92 7.77 -12.43
CA TYR A 27 9.16 9.21 -12.40
C TYR A 27 8.15 9.97 -13.26
N ILE A 28 8.02 11.27 -13.00
CA ILE A 28 7.34 12.24 -13.86
C ILE A 28 8.20 13.48 -14.06
N PHE A 29 8.10 14.12 -15.21
CA PHE A 29 8.64 15.47 -15.38
C PHE A 29 7.91 16.45 -14.46
N ASN A 30 8.67 17.25 -13.71
CA ASN A 30 8.16 18.27 -12.79
C ASN A 30 8.10 19.67 -13.41
N THR A 31 8.61 19.80 -14.64
CA THR A 31 8.59 21.01 -15.46
C THR A 31 8.72 20.61 -16.93
N ASN A 32 8.58 21.57 -17.84
CA ASN A 32 8.82 21.33 -19.26
C ASN A 32 10.31 21.06 -19.50
N TYR A 33 10.63 20.00 -20.24
CA TYR A 33 11.99 19.60 -20.55
C TYR A 33 12.17 19.43 -22.05
N LYS A 34 13.29 19.91 -22.59
CA LYS A 34 13.66 19.72 -23.99
C LYS A 34 14.94 18.92 -24.06
N ASP A 35 14.86 17.72 -24.63
CA ASP A 35 16.04 16.90 -24.88
C ASP A 35 16.87 17.52 -26.01
N LYS A 36 18.11 17.88 -25.70
CA LYS A 36 19.03 18.53 -26.65
C LYS A 36 19.51 17.56 -27.73
N THR A 37 19.57 16.27 -27.44
CA THR A 37 20.08 15.23 -28.34
C THR A 37 19.04 14.88 -29.40
N THR A 38 17.79 14.70 -28.97
CA THR A 38 16.68 14.32 -29.87
C THR A 38 15.86 15.51 -30.36
N ASN A 39 16.05 16.70 -29.77
CA ASN A 39 15.26 17.92 -30.00
C ASN A 39 13.75 17.75 -29.67
N ILE A 40 13.39 16.72 -28.89
CA ILE A 40 12.02 16.44 -28.45
C ILE A 40 11.70 17.24 -27.18
N SER A 41 10.52 17.85 -27.16
CA SER A 41 10.00 18.58 -26.00
C SER A 41 8.99 17.74 -25.22
N TYR A 42 9.14 17.71 -23.90
CA TYR A 42 8.26 17.03 -22.95
C TYR A 42 7.59 18.06 -22.04
N LYS A 43 6.30 17.89 -21.80
CA LYS A 43 5.52 18.75 -20.92
C LYS A 43 5.61 18.23 -19.47
N GLU A 44 5.39 19.11 -18.50
CA GLU A 44 5.19 18.70 -17.10
C GLU A 44 4.15 17.57 -17.00
N GLY A 45 4.39 16.60 -16.11
CA GLY A 45 3.52 15.46 -15.88
C GLY A 45 3.80 14.23 -16.75
N TYR A 46 4.68 14.35 -17.76
CA TYR A 46 5.07 13.23 -18.61
C TYR A 46 5.78 12.14 -17.80
N LYS A 47 5.37 10.87 -17.98
CA LYS A 47 5.73 9.73 -17.13
C LYS A 47 6.98 9.10 -17.70
N ILE A 48 7.89 8.72 -16.80
CA ILE A 48 9.22 8.27 -17.16
C ILE A 48 9.45 6.90 -16.52
N LYS A 49 10.02 6.00 -17.32
CA LYS A 49 10.58 4.74 -16.87
C LYS A 49 12.09 4.81 -17.00
N VAL A 50 12.79 4.69 -15.88
CA VAL A 50 14.23 4.50 -15.87
C VAL A 50 14.51 3.08 -16.36
N ILE A 51 15.38 2.96 -17.36
CA ILE A 51 15.77 1.70 -17.99
C ILE A 51 17.10 1.22 -17.41
N ASN A 52 18.06 2.12 -17.24
CA ASN A 52 19.37 1.79 -16.71
C ASN A 52 20.04 3.02 -16.06
N ILE A 53 21.01 2.79 -15.20
CA ILE A 53 21.87 3.80 -14.60
C ILE A 53 23.31 3.36 -14.87
N LEU A 54 24.06 4.18 -15.61
CA LEU A 54 25.48 3.92 -15.85
C LEU A 54 26.30 4.73 -14.85
N PRO A 55 27.08 4.08 -13.97
CA PRO A 55 27.93 4.77 -13.01
C PRO A 55 28.96 5.66 -13.70
N SER A 56 29.24 6.81 -13.11
CA SER A 56 30.29 7.69 -13.60
C SER A 56 31.70 7.10 -13.35
N PRO A 57 32.66 7.24 -14.29
CA PRO A 57 34.03 6.75 -14.11
C PRO A 57 34.79 7.37 -12.93
N ASP A 58 34.39 8.56 -12.49
CA ASP A 58 34.96 9.27 -11.34
C ASP A 58 34.35 8.82 -9.99
N GLY A 59 33.39 7.88 -10.00
CA GLY A 59 32.68 7.41 -8.82
C GLY A 59 31.67 8.42 -8.23
N ASN A 60 31.47 9.58 -8.87
CA ASN A 60 30.52 10.58 -8.39
C ASN A 60 29.12 10.29 -8.94
N GLU A 61 28.23 9.78 -8.08
CA GLU A 61 26.86 9.40 -8.45
C GLU A 61 26.05 10.52 -9.12
N LYS A 62 26.35 11.80 -8.85
CA LYS A 62 25.67 12.93 -9.49
C LYS A 62 25.91 12.98 -11.00
N ASN A 63 27.03 12.41 -11.44
CA ASN A 63 27.46 12.34 -12.83
C ASN A 63 27.00 11.04 -13.52
N ASP A 64 26.34 10.13 -12.80
CA ASP A 64 25.79 8.92 -13.40
C ASP A 64 24.88 9.27 -14.57
N THR A 65 24.94 8.46 -15.63
CA THR A 65 24.05 8.64 -16.78
C THR A 65 22.79 7.84 -16.56
N ILE A 66 21.66 8.55 -16.45
CA ILE A 66 20.33 7.94 -16.35
C ILE A 66 19.81 7.70 -17.76
N ILE A 67 19.58 6.43 -18.10
CA ILE A 67 18.93 6.02 -19.35
C ILE A 67 17.45 5.78 -19.05
N PHE A 68 16.58 6.45 -19.77
CA PHE A 68 15.14 6.39 -19.53
C PHE A 68 14.32 6.47 -20.82
N THR A 69 13.05 6.11 -20.71
CA THR A 69 12.06 6.26 -21.76
C THR A 69 10.84 6.99 -21.21
N VAL A 70 10.12 7.68 -22.08
CA VAL A 70 8.97 8.52 -21.71
C VAL A 70 7.70 7.87 -22.24
N ASN A 71 6.70 7.72 -21.38
CA ASN A 71 5.39 7.26 -21.80
C ASN A 71 4.74 8.35 -22.65
N LYS A 72 4.28 7.98 -23.84
CA LYS A 72 3.59 8.91 -24.72
C LYS A 72 2.21 9.25 -24.15
N PHE A 73 2.05 10.45 -23.59
CA PHE A 73 0.74 10.96 -23.22
C PHE A 73 0.00 11.51 -24.44
N HIS A 74 -1.30 11.20 -24.50
CA HIS A 74 -2.17 11.66 -25.55
C HIS A 74 -2.44 13.16 -25.36
N THR A 75 -1.73 14.02 -26.09
CA THR A 75 -2.21 15.30 -26.65
C THR A 75 -1.05 16.02 -27.35
N ASP A 76 -0.88 15.73 -28.63
CA ASP A 76 -0.59 16.77 -29.63
C ASP A 76 -1.17 16.28 -30.96
N THR A 77 -2.36 16.81 -31.28
CA THR A 77 -3.05 16.65 -32.57
C THR A 77 -2.38 17.47 -33.67
N THR A 78 -1.09 17.80 -33.53
CA THR A 78 -0.30 18.46 -34.57
C THR A 78 0.15 17.43 -35.61
N GLY A 79 -0.81 16.99 -36.42
CA GLY A 79 -0.67 16.76 -37.87
C GLY A 79 0.42 15.84 -38.44
N ASP A 80 1.24 15.14 -37.64
CA ASP A 80 2.36 14.37 -38.17
C ASP A 80 1.93 12.91 -38.49
N PRO A 81 1.87 12.50 -39.77
CA PRO A 81 1.26 11.24 -40.20
C PRO A 81 2.24 10.08 -40.04
N GLY A 82 2.50 9.65 -38.80
CA GLY A 82 3.41 8.51 -38.58
C GLY A 82 3.25 7.77 -37.25
N TYR A 83 2.67 8.38 -36.24
CA TYR A 83 2.72 7.80 -34.89
C TYR A 83 1.39 7.13 -34.50
N LYS A 84 1.24 5.83 -34.77
CA LYS A 84 0.09 5.03 -34.34
C LYS A 84 0.14 4.73 -32.83
N LEU A 85 -1.03 4.81 -32.20
CA LEU A 85 -1.26 4.62 -30.77
C LEU A 85 -1.36 3.12 -30.45
N ASN A 86 -0.35 2.52 -29.80
CA ASN A 86 -0.58 1.31 -28.99
C ASN A 86 0.53 0.89 -28.01
N ARG A 87 1.53 1.74 -27.73
CA ARG A 87 2.64 1.32 -26.86
C ARG A 87 2.91 2.33 -25.75
N LEU A 88 3.17 1.77 -24.57
CA LEU A 88 3.45 2.46 -23.31
C LEU A 88 4.69 3.38 -23.39
N LEU A 89 5.39 3.42 -24.51
CA LEU A 89 6.72 4.01 -24.71
C LEU A 89 6.75 4.87 -25.98
N TYR A 90 7.67 5.83 -26.01
CA TYR A 90 7.94 6.63 -27.21
C TYR A 90 8.65 5.77 -28.27
N GLU A 91 8.07 5.67 -29.47
CA GLU A 91 8.64 4.92 -30.60
C GLU A 91 8.65 5.76 -31.87
N LYS A 92 9.71 5.61 -32.67
CA LYS A 92 9.83 6.15 -34.02
C LYS A 92 10.20 5.01 -34.97
N ASP A 93 9.42 4.84 -36.03
CA ASP A 93 9.61 3.79 -37.03
C ASP A 93 9.67 2.35 -36.43
N GLY A 94 8.95 2.13 -35.33
CA GLY A 94 8.92 0.85 -34.60
C GLY A 94 10.09 0.61 -33.64
N ILE A 95 10.98 1.60 -33.47
CA ILE A 95 12.13 1.56 -32.57
C ILE A 95 11.83 2.39 -31.32
N ILE A 96 12.05 1.81 -30.13
CA ILE A 96 11.92 2.50 -28.84
C ILE A 96 13.00 3.57 -28.74
N ILE A 97 12.59 4.80 -28.43
CA ILE A 97 13.51 5.90 -28.19
C ILE A 97 13.89 5.91 -26.71
N ASN A 98 15.19 5.80 -26.47
CA ASN A 98 15.79 5.99 -25.16
C ASN A 98 16.45 7.37 -25.11
N HIS A 99 16.33 7.99 -23.94
CA HIS A 99 16.93 9.28 -23.62
C HIS A 99 17.98 9.07 -22.54
N SER A 100 18.94 9.99 -22.48
CA SER A 100 19.98 9.97 -21.46
C SER A 100 20.24 11.37 -20.94
N MET A 101 20.42 11.52 -19.63
CA MET A 101 20.92 12.74 -19.01
C MET A 101 21.69 12.42 -17.73
N SER A 102 22.43 13.41 -17.19
CA SER A 102 23.09 13.25 -15.88
C SER A 102 22.06 13.03 -14.77
N ARG A 103 22.41 12.28 -13.72
CA ARG A 103 21.55 12.10 -12.53
C ARG A 103 21.18 13.44 -11.91
N LYS A 104 22.12 14.40 -11.89
CA LYS A 104 21.85 15.77 -11.43
C LYS A 104 20.72 16.43 -12.22
N ASP A 105 20.78 16.41 -13.55
CA ASP A 105 19.74 17.00 -14.39
C ASP A 105 18.43 16.23 -14.23
N PHE A 106 18.49 14.90 -14.20
CA PHE A 106 17.33 14.04 -14.04
C PHE A 106 16.57 14.37 -12.75
N ASN A 107 17.26 14.46 -11.62
CA ASN A 107 16.66 14.83 -10.34
C ASN A 107 16.16 16.29 -10.31
N THR A 108 16.71 17.17 -11.15
CA THR A 108 16.23 18.56 -11.27
C THR A 108 14.90 18.61 -12.01
N PHE A 109 14.77 17.87 -13.11
CA PHE A 109 13.61 17.92 -14.01
C PHE A 109 12.52 16.91 -13.69
N THR A 110 12.73 16.00 -12.73
CA THR A 110 11.80 14.91 -12.46
C THR A 110 11.48 14.77 -10.98
N ASN A 111 10.31 14.21 -10.70
CA ASN A 111 9.90 13.74 -9.38
C ASN A 111 9.63 12.24 -9.44
N GLN A 112 10.07 11.52 -8.42
CA GLN A 112 9.71 10.11 -8.27
C GLN A 112 8.20 9.98 -8.00
N ILE A 113 7.60 8.97 -8.60
CA ILE A 113 6.22 8.57 -8.35
C ILE A 113 6.15 7.09 -8.02
N TYR A 114 5.20 6.75 -7.16
CA TYR A 114 4.93 5.39 -6.69
C TYR A 114 3.57 4.93 -7.21
N SER A 115 3.40 3.62 -7.37
CA SER A 115 2.10 3.00 -7.68
C SER A 115 1.06 3.39 -6.63
N TYR A 116 -0.18 3.65 -7.07
CA TYR A 116 -1.30 3.92 -6.16
C TYR A 116 -1.54 2.75 -5.21
N PHE A 117 -1.51 1.53 -5.76
CA PHE A 117 -1.55 0.30 -4.97
C PHE A 117 -0.12 -0.12 -4.63
N ARG A 118 0.22 -0.08 -3.33
CA ARG A 118 1.53 -0.46 -2.83
C ARG A 118 1.68 -1.98 -2.75
N GLY A 119 0.59 -2.69 -2.45
CA GLY A 119 0.60 -4.14 -2.35
C GLY A 119 -0.26 -4.66 -1.20
N VAL A 120 -0.13 -5.97 -0.96
CA VAL A 120 -0.77 -6.68 0.15
C VAL A 120 0.24 -6.83 1.27
N ARG A 121 -0.19 -6.59 2.52
CA ARG A 121 0.63 -6.76 3.71
C ARG A 121 -0.07 -7.66 4.72
N ALA A 122 0.70 -8.51 5.40
CA ALA A 122 0.24 -9.18 6.61
C ALA A 122 0.96 -8.60 7.83
N GLY A 123 0.25 -8.46 8.95
CA GLY A 123 0.79 -7.88 10.16
C GLY A 123 0.06 -8.31 11.42
N PHE A 124 0.56 -7.84 12.56
CA PHE A 124 -0.09 -7.97 13.86
C PHE A 124 -0.73 -6.65 14.25
N TYR A 125 -1.84 -6.71 14.97
CA TYR A 125 -2.53 -5.52 15.44
C TYR A 125 -3.10 -5.74 16.83
N THR A 126 -3.32 -4.63 17.54
CA THR A 126 -4.08 -4.61 18.79
C THR A 126 -5.26 -3.65 18.70
N ILE A 127 -6.37 -4.03 19.32
CA ILE A 127 -7.57 -3.18 19.47
C ILE A 127 -7.82 -3.02 20.97
N PRO A 128 -7.20 -2.06 21.64
CA PRO A 128 -7.34 -1.89 23.09
C PRO A 128 -8.75 -1.41 23.50
N PHE A 129 -9.49 -0.78 22.59
CA PHE A 129 -10.79 -0.17 22.89
C PHE A 129 -11.86 -0.71 21.95
N LYS A 130 -12.95 -1.24 22.53
CA LYS A 130 -14.15 -1.70 21.80
C LYS A 130 -15.40 -1.03 22.38
N ILE A 131 -16.30 -0.61 21.51
CA ILE A 131 -17.65 -0.15 21.82
C ILE A 131 -18.62 -1.19 21.27
N ARG A 132 -19.51 -1.69 22.13
CA ARG A 132 -20.58 -2.62 21.77
C ARG A 132 -21.78 -1.82 21.27
N ILE A 133 -22.17 -1.98 20.01
CA ILE A 133 -23.26 -1.15 19.42
C ILE A 133 -24.62 -1.48 20.05
N SER A 134 -24.79 -2.69 20.61
CA SER A 134 -26.05 -3.15 21.19
C SER A 134 -26.59 -2.25 22.30
N ASP A 135 -25.69 -1.68 23.10
CA ASP A 135 -25.99 -0.97 24.34
C ASP A 135 -24.98 0.14 24.64
N PHE A 136 -24.13 0.48 23.65
CA PHE A 136 -23.06 1.48 23.75
C PHE A 136 -22.10 1.24 24.92
N ASP A 137 -21.92 -0.03 25.32
CA ASP A 137 -21.00 -0.40 26.38
C ASP A 137 -19.55 -0.32 25.90
N PHE A 138 -18.67 0.17 26.78
CA PHE A 138 -17.27 0.41 26.48
C PHE A 138 -16.39 -0.63 27.18
N GLU A 139 -15.61 -1.35 26.39
CA GLU A 139 -14.70 -2.38 26.87
C GLU A 139 -13.24 -1.99 26.60
N GLN A 140 -12.43 -1.98 27.66
CA GLN A 140 -10.98 -1.92 27.58
C GLN A 140 -10.43 -3.34 27.71
N ASN A 141 -10.21 -3.97 26.57
CA ASN A 141 -9.77 -5.36 26.50
C ASN A 141 -8.58 -5.47 25.56
N ILE A 142 -7.55 -6.21 25.96
CA ILE A 142 -6.43 -6.49 25.06
C ILE A 142 -6.90 -7.51 24.03
N ASN A 143 -6.87 -7.10 22.77
CA ASN A 143 -7.17 -7.96 21.63
C ASN A 143 -5.91 -8.06 20.80
N PHE A 144 -5.38 -9.26 20.62
CA PHE A 144 -4.20 -9.50 19.78
C PHE A 144 -4.62 -10.29 18.55
N GLY A 145 -4.24 -9.82 17.37
CA GLY A 145 -4.64 -10.47 16.13
C GLY A 145 -3.64 -10.31 14.99
N MET A 146 -3.91 -11.06 13.94
CA MET A 146 -3.24 -10.97 12.65
C MET A 146 -4.20 -10.39 11.62
N ASN A 147 -3.72 -9.49 10.77
CA ASN A 147 -4.49 -8.95 9.66
C ASN A 147 -3.80 -9.14 8.31
N ILE A 148 -4.62 -9.12 7.27
CA ILE A 148 -4.21 -8.91 5.88
C ILE A 148 -4.80 -7.58 5.44
N GLY A 149 -3.96 -6.69 4.93
CA GLY A 149 -4.31 -5.35 4.49
C GLY A 149 -3.87 -5.07 3.06
N PHE A 150 -4.63 -4.21 2.39
CA PHE A 150 -4.36 -3.78 1.01
C PHE A 150 -3.99 -2.31 1.02
N GLN A 151 -2.73 -1.98 0.71
CA GLN A 151 -2.20 -0.63 0.92
C GLN A 151 -2.39 0.26 -0.32
N PHE A 152 -3.02 1.41 -0.12
CA PHE A 152 -3.27 2.40 -1.14
C PHE A 152 -2.71 3.77 -0.73
N ARG A 153 -2.18 4.51 -1.69
CA ARG A 153 -1.57 5.84 -1.47
C ARG A 153 -2.59 6.95 -1.66
N PHE A 154 -2.64 7.92 -0.74
CA PHE A 154 -3.35 9.18 -1.05
C PHE A 154 -2.59 10.00 -2.09
N ASN A 155 -1.25 10.00 -2.03
CA ASN A 155 -0.40 10.77 -2.93
C ASN A 155 0.74 9.91 -3.49
N LYS A 156 0.82 9.82 -4.82
CA LYS A 156 1.84 9.05 -5.53
C LYS A 156 3.25 9.63 -5.42
N LYS A 157 3.44 10.86 -4.94
CA LYS A 157 4.76 11.46 -4.71
C LYS A 157 5.35 11.10 -3.34
N ILE A 158 4.61 10.37 -2.51
CA ILE A 158 4.99 10.07 -1.12
C ILE A 158 5.08 8.55 -0.93
N GLU A 159 6.23 8.07 -0.44
CA GLU A 159 6.58 6.65 -0.38
C GLU A 159 6.04 5.90 0.85
N ASP A 160 6.04 6.49 2.03
CA ASP A 160 5.85 5.69 3.25
C ASP A 160 4.85 6.26 4.24
N ARG A 161 4.10 7.29 3.83
CA ARG A 161 3.09 7.93 4.67
C ARG A 161 1.88 8.36 3.86
N TRP A 162 0.80 8.67 4.57
CA TRP A 162 -0.50 8.97 3.98
C TRP A 162 -0.97 7.80 3.10
N LEU A 163 -1.01 6.62 3.71
CA LEU A 163 -1.59 5.42 3.12
C LEU A 163 -2.90 5.11 3.83
N TYR A 164 -3.85 4.54 3.10
CA TYR A 164 -5.00 3.91 3.68
C TYR A 164 -5.00 2.41 3.33
N GLU A 165 -5.37 1.60 4.30
CA GLU A 165 -5.26 0.15 4.23
C GLU A 165 -6.56 -0.48 4.77
N PRO A 166 -7.55 -0.76 3.90
CA PRO A 166 -8.61 -1.68 4.25
C PRO A 166 -7.99 -3.03 4.62
N SER A 167 -8.43 -3.59 5.74
CA SER A 167 -7.88 -4.81 6.31
C SER A 167 -8.96 -5.73 6.86
N ILE A 168 -8.67 -7.02 6.78
CA ILE A 168 -9.42 -8.09 7.43
C ILE A 168 -8.50 -8.78 8.41
N GLY A 169 -9.02 -9.16 9.57
CA GLY A 169 -8.21 -9.75 10.63
C GLY A 169 -8.92 -10.82 11.42
N ILE A 170 -8.11 -11.63 12.07
CA ILE A 170 -8.53 -12.62 13.07
C ILE A 170 -7.65 -12.45 14.31
N GLY A 171 -8.17 -12.81 15.49
CA GLY A 171 -7.40 -12.69 16.70
C GLY A 171 -8.04 -13.35 17.91
N LEU A 172 -7.40 -13.15 19.05
CA LEU A 172 -7.90 -13.55 20.36
C LEU A 172 -8.21 -12.30 21.17
N SER A 173 -9.34 -12.33 21.85
CA SER A 173 -9.86 -11.28 22.72
C SER A 173 -9.95 -11.78 24.14
N SER A 174 -9.40 -11.01 25.08
CA SER A 174 -9.64 -11.21 26.50
C SER A 174 -10.99 -10.56 26.86
N ILE A 175 -11.93 -11.31 27.42
CA ILE A 175 -13.26 -10.81 27.82
C ILE A 175 -13.40 -10.95 29.32
N ASN A 176 -13.81 -9.88 30.00
CA ASN A 176 -14.18 -9.94 31.41
C ASN A 176 -15.67 -10.30 31.54
N LEU A 177 -15.93 -11.49 32.08
CA LEU A 177 -17.26 -12.00 32.39
C LEU A 177 -17.64 -11.61 33.82
N ASN A 178 -18.84 -11.07 33.99
CA ASN A 178 -19.42 -10.71 35.28
C ASN A 178 -20.96 -10.81 35.23
N ASN A 179 -21.60 -10.66 36.38
CA ASN A 179 -23.06 -10.82 36.53
C ASN A 179 -23.88 -9.74 35.78
N LYS A 180 -23.23 -8.70 35.24
CA LYS A 180 -23.89 -7.65 34.42
C LYS A 180 -23.90 -8.00 32.93
N ASN A 181 -23.00 -8.88 32.49
CA ASN A 181 -22.85 -9.21 31.07
C ASN A 181 -22.93 -10.71 30.76
N SER A 182 -23.00 -11.57 31.76
CA SER A 182 -23.01 -13.02 31.65
C SER A 182 -23.57 -13.69 32.89
N ASP A 183 -23.98 -14.94 32.74
CA ASP A 183 -24.41 -15.83 33.80
C ASP A 183 -23.18 -16.52 34.40
N VAL A 184 -22.47 -15.80 35.27
CA VAL A 184 -21.33 -16.33 36.04
C VAL A 184 -21.60 -16.20 37.53
N THR A 185 -20.96 -17.06 38.34
CA THR A 185 -21.03 -16.97 39.81
C THR A 185 -19.95 -16.04 40.35
N GLU A 186 -18.82 -15.97 39.65
CA GLU A 186 -17.65 -15.17 40.02
C GLU A 186 -17.10 -14.47 38.76
N GLU A 187 -16.57 -13.26 38.96
CA GLU A 187 -15.93 -12.51 37.87
C GLU A 187 -14.66 -13.22 37.40
N ARG A 188 -14.52 -13.38 36.09
CA ARG A 188 -13.36 -14.04 35.50
C ARG A 188 -13.10 -13.58 34.08
N THR A 189 -11.89 -13.82 33.61
CA THR A 189 -11.49 -13.57 32.24
C THR A 189 -11.69 -14.83 31.40
N ALA A 190 -12.35 -14.69 30.25
CA ALA A 190 -12.50 -15.71 29.23
C ALA A 190 -11.79 -15.29 27.94
N SER A 191 -11.48 -16.26 27.08
CA SER A 191 -10.93 -16.01 25.76
C SER A 191 -12.03 -16.13 24.69
N ALA A 192 -12.03 -15.20 23.73
CA ALA A 192 -12.84 -15.32 22.53
C ALA A 192 -11.98 -15.25 21.28
N PHE A 193 -12.40 -16.01 20.27
CA PHE A 193 -11.94 -15.81 18.91
C PHE A 193 -12.59 -14.55 18.34
N SER A 194 -11.85 -13.72 17.64
CA SER A 194 -12.33 -12.46 17.10
C SER A 194 -12.07 -12.38 15.62
N THR A 195 -13.06 -11.91 14.87
CA THR A 195 -12.89 -11.54 13.46
C THR A 195 -13.09 -10.04 13.32
N SER A 196 -12.26 -9.38 12.53
CA SER A 196 -12.32 -7.94 12.33
C SER A 196 -12.24 -7.55 10.85
N PHE A 197 -12.83 -6.41 10.54
CA PHE A 197 -12.65 -5.67 9.30
C PHE A 197 -12.47 -4.20 9.67
N GLY A 198 -11.50 -3.53 9.07
CA GLY A 198 -11.20 -2.15 9.42
C GLY A 198 -10.46 -1.39 8.34
N LEU A 199 -10.26 -0.11 8.61
CA LEU A 199 -9.46 0.81 7.80
C LEU A 199 -8.31 1.32 8.66
N ILE A 200 -7.09 1.12 8.20
CA ILE A 200 -5.86 1.61 8.84
C ILE A 200 -5.36 2.81 8.05
N LEU A 201 -4.99 3.88 8.75
CA LEU A 201 -4.31 5.04 8.21
C LEU A 201 -2.86 5.03 8.68
N HIS A 202 -1.94 5.08 7.71
CA HIS A 202 -0.49 5.14 7.95
C HIS A 202 -0.06 6.60 7.89
N PHE A 203 0.11 7.24 9.05
CA PHE A 203 0.60 8.63 9.13
C PHE A 203 2.10 8.72 8.90
N ASP A 204 2.82 7.65 9.26
CA ASP A 204 4.25 7.47 9.07
C ASP A 204 4.55 5.98 8.87
N LYS A 205 5.80 5.63 8.55
CA LYS A 205 6.26 4.24 8.39
C LYS A 205 6.01 3.39 9.65
N ASN A 206 6.02 4.03 10.82
CA ASN A 206 6.02 3.36 12.12
C ASN A 206 4.72 3.54 12.93
N ILE A 207 3.89 4.54 12.60
CA ILE A 207 2.71 4.90 13.40
C ILE A 207 1.46 4.80 12.54
N ASN A 208 0.62 3.81 12.87
CA ASN A 208 -0.58 3.51 12.12
C ASN A 208 -1.78 3.38 13.08
N LEU A 209 -2.84 4.11 12.77
CA LEU A 209 -4.09 4.09 13.53
C LEU A 209 -5.16 3.43 12.67
N GLY A 210 -5.98 2.57 13.27
CA GLY A 210 -7.09 1.95 12.55
C GLY A 210 -8.40 2.09 13.29
N ILE A 211 -9.46 2.15 12.50
CA ILE A 211 -10.83 1.95 12.95
C ILE A 211 -11.27 0.56 12.49
N PHE A 212 -11.86 -0.21 13.39
CA PHE A 212 -12.21 -1.60 13.16
C PHE A 212 -13.63 -1.86 13.59
N SER A 213 -14.23 -2.85 12.95
CA SER A 213 -15.49 -3.46 13.33
C SER A 213 -15.33 -4.96 13.34
N GLY A 214 -16.07 -5.67 14.19
CA GLY A 214 -15.90 -7.10 14.24
C GLY A 214 -16.90 -7.82 15.13
N LEU A 215 -16.65 -9.12 15.28
CA LEU A 215 -17.45 -10.05 16.06
C LEU A 215 -16.51 -10.86 16.95
N ASP A 216 -16.93 -11.08 18.19
CA ASP A 216 -16.24 -11.95 19.13
C ASP A 216 -17.06 -13.23 19.35
N PHE A 217 -16.39 -14.36 19.33
CA PHE A 217 -16.95 -15.70 19.44
C PHE A 217 -16.37 -16.33 20.70
N LEU A 218 -17.21 -16.40 21.74
CA LEU A 218 -16.82 -16.99 23.01
C LEU A 218 -16.51 -18.49 22.83
N GLY A 219 -15.45 -18.97 23.48
CA GLY A 219 -14.97 -20.34 23.35
C GLY A 219 -16.00 -21.39 23.78
N ASN A 220 -15.83 -22.63 23.30
CA ASN A 220 -16.74 -23.74 23.63
C ASN A 220 -16.85 -24.00 25.14
N ASN A 221 -15.77 -23.78 25.88
CA ASN A 221 -15.70 -23.98 27.33
C ASN A 221 -16.54 -22.96 28.12
N ASP A 222 -16.98 -21.87 27.47
CA ASP A 222 -17.67 -20.75 28.10
C ASP A 222 -19.05 -20.52 27.47
N LYS A 223 -19.60 -21.47 26.71
CA LYS A 223 -20.90 -21.32 26.04
C LYS A 223 -22.08 -21.15 26.99
N GLU A 224 -21.98 -21.72 28.17
CA GLU A 224 -23.07 -21.80 29.15
C GLU A 224 -23.29 -20.48 29.91
N VAL A 225 -22.32 -19.55 29.85
CA VAL A 225 -22.38 -18.28 30.59
C VAL A 225 -23.23 -17.21 29.91
N ASN A 226 -23.92 -17.52 28.82
CA ASN A 226 -24.84 -16.62 28.11
C ASN A 226 -24.33 -15.17 27.91
N TRP A 227 -23.04 -15.02 27.59
CA TRP A 227 -22.42 -13.71 27.42
C TRP A 227 -23.17 -12.85 26.40
N LYS A 228 -23.68 -11.70 26.84
CA LYS A 228 -24.62 -10.88 26.07
C LYS A 228 -24.05 -10.32 24.77
N TYR A 229 -22.73 -10.24 24.59
CA TYR A 229 -22.09 -9.73 23.37
C TYR A 229 -21.56 -10.81 22.44
N ASN A 230 -21.78 -12.09 22.75
CA ASN A 230 -21.35 -13.18 21.89
C ASN A 230 -21.93 -13.02 20.48
N LYS A 231 -21.06 -13.02 19.47
CA LYS A 231 -21.41 -12.83 18.05
C LYS A 231 -22.10 -11.50 17.75
N LYS A 232 -21.96 -10.49 18.62
CA LYS A 232 -22.48 -9.14 18.39
C LYS A 232 -21.39 -8.21 17.87
N LEU A 233 -21.85 -7.24 17.07
CA LEU A 233 -21.00 -6.25 16.42
C LEU A 233 -20.37 -5.32 17.46
N TRP A 234 -19.06 -5.13 17.34
CA TRP A 234 -18.32 -4.09 18.04
C TRP A 234 -17.65 -3.15 17.06
N LEU A 235 -17.40 -1.91 17.48
CA LEU A 235 -16.52 -0.94 16.84
C LEU A 235 -15.31 -0.71 17.72
N GLY A 236 -14.13 -0.52 17.15
CA GLY A 236 -12.92 -0.36 17.93
C GLY A 236 -11.90 0.54 17.27
N ILE A 237 -11.01 1.08 18.10
CA ILE A 237 -9.85 1.83 17.66
C ILE A 237 -8.64 0.94 17.92
N GLY A 238 -7.88 0.66 16.87
CA GLY A 238 -6.70 -0.18 16.93
C GLY A 238 -5.43 0.57 16.59
N ILE A 239 -4.33 0.07 17.13
CA ILE A 239 -2.99 0.53 16.80
C ILE A 239 -2.31 -0.64 16.09
N ASN A 240 -1.82 -0.39 14.87
CA ASN A 240 -1.05 -1.38 14.13
C ASN A 240 0.44 -1.03 14.24
N ILE A 241 1.18 -1.82 15.02
CA ILE A 241 2.63 -1.77 15.04
C ILE A 241 3.09 -2.68 13.91
N GLY A 242 3.36 -2.05 12.77
CA GLY A 242 3.67 -2.77 11.55
C GLY A 242 5.06 -3.38 11.59
N PHE A 243 5.19 -4.61 12.08
CA PHE A 243 6.30 -5.47 11.69
C PHE A 243 5.99 -6.01 10.29
N SER A 244 6.68 -5.51 9.27
CA SER A 244 6.48 -6.02 7.91
C SER A 244 7.10 -7.41 7.82
N LEU A 245 6.28 -8.46 7.87
CA LEU A 245 6.72 -9.83 7.57
C LEU A 245 7.07 -10.02 6.09
N SER A 246 6.84 -9.00 5.25
CA SER A 246 7.08 -9.02 3.81
C SER A 246 8.25 -8.14 3.37
N GLU A 247 9.31 -8.00 4.17
CA GLU A 247 10.66 -7.82 3.60
C GLU A 247 11.15 -9.20 3.14
N GLY A 248 10.44 -9.76 2.16
CA GLY A 248 10.91 -10.89 1.40
C GLY A 248 12.10 -10.44 0.57
N LYS A 249 13.29 -10.96 0.90
CA LYS A 249 14.50 -10.95 0.08
C LYS A 249 14.13 -11.10 -1.39
N GLY A 250 14.27 -10.02 -2.15
CA GLY A 250 14.06 -9.99 -3.60
C GLY A 250 15.23 -9.27 -4.25
N ASN A 251 16.25 -10.06 -4.62
CA ASN A 251 17.39 -9.73 -5.47
C ASN A 251 18.12 -8.42 -5.16
N GLY A 252 18.89 -8.42 -4.06
CA GLY A 252 20.22 -7.85 -4.13
C GLY A 252 21.03 -8.67 -5.15
N SER A 253 21.34 -8.07 -6.29
CA SER A 253 22.50 -8.52 -7.07
C SER A 253 23.74 -8.16 -6.25
N ASP A 254 24.07 -9.01 -5.29
CA ASP A 254 25.37 -9.05 -4.66
C ASP A 254 26.39 -9.36 -5.76
N ASN A 255 27.14 -8.35 -6.16
CA ASN A 255 28.46 -8.49 -6.75
C ASN A 255 29.24 -7.21 -6.46
N VAL A 256 29.71 -7.05 -5.22
CA VAL A 256 31.01 -6.43 -4.96
C VAL A 256 31.64 -7.18 -3.79
N ALA A 257 32.77 -7.83 -4.07
CA ALA A 257 33.60 -8.57 -3.12
C ALA A 257 34.18 -7.65 -2.03
N PRO A 258 34.58 -8.19 -0.87
CA PRO A 258 35.26 -7.40 0.15
C PRO A 258 36.73 -7.21 -0.27
N ASP A 259 37.16 -5.96 -0.42
CA ASP A 259 38.59 -5.64 -0.51
C ASP A 259 39.26 -5.91 0.84
N THR A 260 40.20 -6.86 0.82
CA THR A 260 41.23 -7.02 1.84
C THR A 260 42.50 -6.31 1.39
N ASN A 261 43.01 -5.46 2.29
CA ASN A 261 44.30 -4.74 2.34
C ASN A 261 44.44 -3.44 1.55
#